data_AF-A0A368EZ71-F1
#
_entry.id   AF-A0A368EZ71-F1
#
_cell.length_a   1.000
_cell.length_b   1.000
_cell.length_c   1.000
_cell.angle_alpha   90.00
_cell.angle_beta   90.00
_cell.angle_gamma   90.00
#
_symmetry.space_group_name_H-M   'P 1'
#
loop_
_entity.id
_entity.type
_entity.pdbx_description
1 polymer ?
#
loop_
_entity_poly.entity_id
_entity_poly.type
_entity_poly.pdbx_seq_one_letter_code
_entity_poly.pdbx_strand_id
1 'polypeptide(L)'
;MDDRSVLHYELGFYEKSGDNCYRGTLTFALRYDFIHRVLMLHVLRANHLPVEEKGRTVDPYVKMYLLPERRNHCKTRICKKTLDPDFNEMFSFDVAFNSLSGRMLQVRHLYRCSLDFESKFVEQKDEKLKDGLSSEEKLC
;
A
#
# COMPACT_ATOMS: atom_id res chain seq x y z
N MET A 1 -11.69 -20.49 -4.56
CA MET A 1 -11.42 -19.04 -4.77
C MET A 1 -10.45 -18.62 -3.67
N ASP A 2 -9.17 -18.79 -3.93
CA ASP A 2 -8.14 -18.82 -2.89
C ASP A 2 -7.74 -17.42 -2.39
N ASP A 3 -7.96 -17.21 -1.10
CA ASP A 3 -7.43 -16.09 -0.30
C ASP A 3 -5.89 -16.01 -0.36
N ARG A 4 -5.23 -17.11 -0.77
CA ARG A 4 -3.78 -17.24 -0.94
C ARG A 4 -3.16 -16.32 -2.00
N SER A 5 -3.96 -15.69 -2.86
CA SER A 5 -3.49 -14.75 -3.88
C SER A 5 -3.34 -13.30 -3.38
N VAL A 6 -3.79 -13.02 -2.15
CA VAL A 6 -3.63 -11.70 -1.51
C VAL A 6 -2.27 -11.63 -0.84
N LEU A 7 -1.46 -10.64 -1.23
CA LEU A 7 -0.17 -10.37 -0.63
C LEU A 7 -0.32 -9.27 0.42
N HIS A 8 -0.12 -9.60 1.69
CA HIS A 8 -0.13 -8.64 2.78
C HIS A 8 1.25 -8.02 2.97
N TYR A 9 1.27 -6.70 3.14
CA TYR A 9 2.46 -5.89 3.34
C TYR A 9 2.32 -5.06 4.62
N GLU A 10 3.42 -4.90 5.32
CA GLU A 10 3.55 -3.98 6.44
C GLU A 10 4.74 -3.06 6.18
N LEU A 11 4.47 -1.76 6.10
CA LEU A 11 5.47 -0.74 5.83
C LEU A 11 5.78 0.04 7.10
N GLY A 12 7.02 -0.06 7.58
CA GLY A 12 7.48 0.74 8.71
C GLY A 12 7.81 2.18 8.32
N PHE A 13 7.44 3.12 9.17
CA PHE A 13 7.87 4.52 9.10
C PHE A 13 8.78 4.81 10.28
N TYR A 14 9.83 5.58 10.05
CA TYR A 14 10.68 6.11 11.11
C TYR A 14 10.69 7.64 11.01
N GLU A 15 10.49 8.31 12.12
CA GLU A 15 10.69 9.75 12.24
C GLU A 15 11.68 10.01 13.37
N LYS A 16 12.72 10.79 13.08
CA LYS A 16 13.70 11.23 14.08
C LYS A 16 13.34 12.65 14.51
N SER A 17 12.83 12.79 15.73
CA SER A 17 12.59 14.10 16.35
C SER A 17 13.44 14.20 17.62
N GLY A 18 14.53 14.99 17.54
CA GLY A 18 15.51 15.10 18.63
C GLY A 18 16.17 13.76 18.97
N ASP A 19 16.16 13.39 20.25
CA ASP A 19 16.66 12.11 20.79
C ASP A 19 15.63 10.96 20.69
N ASN A 20 14.39 11.23 20.25
CA ASN A 20 13.34 10.22 20.13
C ASN A 20 13.17 9.73 18.68
N CYS A 21 13.11 8.41 18.51
CA CYS A 21 12.81 7.75 17.25
C CYS A 21 11.36 7.23 17.31
N TYR A 22 10.47 7.82 16.52
CA TYR A 22 9.09 7.35 16.40
C TYR A 22 9.02 6.31 15.29
N ARG A 23 8.43 5.16 15.59
CA ARG A 23 8.25 4.05 14.64
C ARG A 23 6.78 3.73 14.49
N GLY A 24 6.22 4.06 13.33
CA GLY A 24 4.85 3.68 12.94
C GLY A 24 4.85 2.57 11.89
N THR A 25 3.68 2.01 11.60
CA THR A 25 3.49 1.05 10.50
C THR A 25 2.24 1.36 9.69
N LEU A 26 2.23 0.95 8.42
CA LEU A 26 1.05 0.90 7.55
C LEU A 26 0.89 -0.51 7.03
N THR A 27 -0.28 -1.10 7.26
CA THR A 27 -0.65 -2.41 6.72
C THR A 27 -1.52 -2.21 5.49
N PHE A 28 -1.16 -2.86 4.39
CA PHE A 28 -1.96 -2.90 3.17
C PHE A 28 -1.83 -4.26 2.50
N ALA A 29 -2.72 -4.57 1.57
CA ALA A 29 -2.66 -5.78 0.78
C ALA A 29 -2.78 -5.49 -0.71
N LEU A 30 -2.10 -6.30 -1.52
CA LEU A 30 -2.19 -6.25 -2.98
C LEU A 30 -2.75 -7.55 -3.51
N ARG A 31 -3.61 -7.44 -4.51
CA ARG A 31 -4.13 -8.57 -5.27
C ARG A 31 -4.26 -8.15 -6.73
N TYR A 32 -3.85 -9.01 -7.65
CA TYR A 32 -4.14 -8.78 -9.06
C TYR A 32 -5.41 -9.51 -9.47
N ASP A 33 -6.35 -8.78 -10.08
CA ASP A 33 -7.50 -9.37 -10.73
C ASP A 33 -7.20 -9.59 -12.22
N PHE A 34 -7.00 -10.85 -12.60
CA PHE A 34 -6.68 -11.22 -13.99
C PHE A 34 -7.87 -11.09 -14.95
N ILE A 35 -9.10 -11.21 -14.44
CA ILE A 35 -10.32 -11.10 -15.24
C ILE A 35 -10.50 -9.64 -15.65
N HIS A 36 -10.42 -8.74 -14.68
CA HIS A 36 -10.63 -7.31 -14.88
C HIS A 36 -9.36 -6.55 -15.28
N ARG A 37 -8.19 -7.19 -15.23
CA ARG A 37 -6.87 -6.60 -15.53
C ARG A 37 -6.54 -5.40 -14.64
N VAL A 38 -6.85 -5.50 -13.35
CA VAL A 38 -6.61 -4.43 -12.37
C VAL A 38 -5.75 -4.89 -11.21
N LEU A 39 -4.88 -4.02 -10.74
CA LEU A 39 -4.18 -4.18 -9.46
C LEU A 39 -5.05 -3.61 -8.35
N MET A 40 -5.56 -4.47 -7.48
CA MET A 40 -6.31 -4.10 -6.29
C MET A 40 -5.36 -3.81 -5.13
N LEU A 41 -5.57 -2.68 -4.47
CA LEU A 41 -4.86 -2.25 -3.26
C LEU A 41 -5.86 -2.07 -2.13
N HIS A 42 -5.69 -2.83 -1.06
CA HIS A 42 -6.51 -2.73 0.15
C HIS A 42 -5.69 -2.11 1.26
N VAL A 43 -5.96 -0.84 1.58
CA VAL A 43 -5.33 -0.14 2.69
C VAL A 43 -6.09 -0.49 3.96
N LEU A 44 -5.45 -1.20 4.89
CA LEU A 44 -6.10 -1.73 6.08
C LEU A 44 -6.07 -0.70 7.20
N ARG A 45 -4.89 -0.48 7.78
CA ARG A 45 -4.72 0.37 8.96
C ARG A 45 -3.32 0.93 9.02
N ALA A 46 -3.13 2.01 9.76
CA ALA A 46 -1.83 2.43 10.22
C ALA A 46 -1.76 2.37 11.75
N ASN A 47 -0.56 2.23 12.30
CA ASN A 47 -0.33 2.16 13.72
C ASN A 47 0.80 3.05 14.18
N HIS A 48 0.68 3.60 15.39
CA HIS A 48 1.69 4.42 16.05
C HIS A 48 2.20 5.56 15.15
N LEU A 49 1.26 6.24 14.49
CA LEU A 49 1.58 7.40 13.69
C LEU A 49 2.20 8.51 14.57
N PRO A 50 3.24 9.21 14.09
CA PRO A 50 3.92 10.23 14.89
C PRO A 50 2.98 11.36 15.29
N VAL A 51 3.14 11.85 16.53
CA VAL A 51 2.37 12.96 17.07
C VAL A 51 3.18 14.25 16.88
N GLU A 52 2.60 15.28 16.28
CA GLU A 52 3.21 16.62 16.33
C GLU A 52 3.17 17.18 17.76
N GLU A 53 4.31 17.68 18.21
CA GLU A 53 4.64 18.11 19.58
C GLU A 53 3.82 19.32 20.12
N LYS A 54 2.69 19.70 19.52
CA LYS A 54 1.96 20.94 19.90
C LYS A 54 0.45 20.80 19.98
N GLY A 55 -0.05 19.69 20.52
CA GLY A 55 -1.47 19.56 20.92
C GLY A 55 -2.47 19.66 19.77
N ARG A 56 -2.02 19.52 18.52
CA ARG A 56 -2.88 19.45 17.33
C ARG A 56 -3.00 17.99 16.94
N THR A 57 -4.21 17.46 16.95
CA THR A 57 -4.46 16.16 16.35
C THR A 57 -4.41 16.33 14.85
N VAL A 58 -3.47 15.65 14.21
CA VAL A 58 -3.35 15.63 12.75
C VAL A 58 -4.43 14.70 12.19
N ASP A 59 -4.85 15.00 10.97
CA ASP A 59 -5.87 14.31 10.20
C ASP A 59 -5.18 13.37 9.20
N PRO A 60 -4.74 12.16 9.62
CA PRO A 60 -3.97 11.25 8.76
C PRO A 60 -4.75 10.79 7.54
N TYR A 61 -4.03 10.74 6.42
CA TYR A 61 -4.45 10.03 5.21
C TYR A 61 -3.24 9.59 4.40
N VAL A 62 -3.42 8.51 3.66
CA VAL A 62 -2.39 7.92 2.82
C VAL A 62 -2.71 8.25 1.37
N LYS A 63 -1.69 8.70 0.62
CA LYS A 63 -1.79 8.91 -0.82
C LYS A 63 -0.84 7.95 -1.52
N MET A 64 -1.35 7.23 -2.50
CA MET A 64 -0.59 6.20 -3.22
C MET A 64 -0.56 6.51 -4.71
N TYR A 65 0.58 6.23 -5.34
CA TYR A 65 0.79 6.40 -6.78
C TYR A 65 1.35 5.11 -7.37
N LEU A 66 0.88 4.74 -8.54
CA LEU A 66 1.50 3.68 -9.32
C LEU A 66 2.44 4.30 -10.36
N LEU A 67 3.72 4.43 -10.01
CA LEU A 67 4.74 5.03 -10.87
C LEU A 67 5.07 4.12 -12.08
N PRO A 68 5.44 4.69 -13.23
CA PRO A 68 5.75 6.11 -13.48
C PRO A 68 4.54 7.04 -13.66
N GLU A 69 3.31 6.49 -13.72
CA GLU A 69 2.09 7.24 -13.98
C GLU A 69 1.57 8.00 -12.75
N ARG A 70 2.19 9.14 -12.42
CA ARG A 70 1.81 10.00 -11.27
C ARG A 70 0.36 10.53 -11.31
N ARG A 71 -0.32 10.46 -12.46
CA ARG A 71 -1.72 10.88 -12.60
C ARG A 71 -2.67 9.92 -11.92
N ASN A 72 -2.36 8.61 -11.98
CA ASN A 72 -3.16 7.55 -11.39
C ASN A 72 -2.77 7.42 -9.92
N HIS A 73 -3.47 8.17 -9.07
CA HIS A 73 -3.26 8.17 -7.64
C HIS A 73 -4.56 7.93 -6.90
N CYS A 74 -4.47 7.21 -5.80
CA CYS A 74 -5.57 7.07 -4.85
C CYS A 74 -5.20 7.70 -3.51
N LYS A 75 -6.22 8.08 -2.75
CA LYS A 75 -6.05 8.60 -1.39
C LYS A 75 -7.13 8.02 -0.50
N THR A 76 -6.76 7.67 0.72
CA THR A 76 -7.74 7.29 1.74
C THR A 76 -8.57 8.50 2.15
N ARG A 77 -9.69 8.22 2.81
CA ARG A 77 -10.39 9.20 3.61
C ARG A 77 -9.47 9.68 4.73
N ILE A 78 -9.82 10.88 5.21
CA ILE A 78 -9.17 11.49 6.35
C ILE A 78 -9.79 10.89 7.61
N CYS A 79 -8.98 10.23 8.44
CA CYS A 79 -9.42 9.73 9.73
C CYS A 79 -9.06 10.74 10.81
N LYS A 80 -10.06 11.45 11.33
CA LYS A 80 -9.81 12.54 12.28
C LYS A 80 -9.42 12.01 13.65
N LYS A 81 -8.47 12.70 14.28
CA LYS A 81 -8.11 12.55 15.69
C LYS A 81 -7.65 11.15 16.13
N THR A 82 -6.91 10.44 15.28
CA THR A 82 -6.38 9.10 15.62
C THR A 82 -4.94 8.94 15.12
N LEU A 83 -4.13 8.23 15.89
CA LEU A 83 -2.78 7.80 15.52
C LEU A 83 -2.77 6.35 15.03
N ASP A 84 -3.91 5.67 15.10
CA ASP A 84 -4.12 4.31 14.65
C ASP A 84 -5.36 4.28 13.75
N PRO A 85 -5.32 4.95 12.58
CA PRO A 85 -6.46 4.97 11.68
C PRO A 85 -6.70 3.58 11.09
N ASP A 86 -7.92 3.08 11.25
CA ASP A 86 -8.46 1.97 10.48
C ASP A 86 -9.09 2.56 9.20
N PHE A 87 -8.41 2.39 8.07
CA PHE A 87 -8.87 2.91 6.79
C PHE A 87 -9.89 1.92 6.18
N ASN A 88 -9.48 0.65 6.08
CA ASN A 88 -10.22 -0.43 5.43
C ASN A 88 -10.79 -0.03 4.05
N GLU A 89 -9.97 0.60 3.22
CA GLU A 89 -10.37 1.12 1.90
C GLU A 89 -9.71 0.33 0.76
N MET A 90 -10.50 -0.01 -0.27
CA MET A 90 -10.00 -0.65 -1.48
C MET A 90 -9.91 0.32 -2.65
N PHE A 91 -8.81 0.23 -3.39
CA PHE A 91 -8.53 0.98 -4.60
C PHE A 91 -8.12 0.03 -5.72
N SER A 92 -8.26 0.47 -6.97
CA SER A 92 -7.82 -0.27 -8.15
C SER A 92 -6.99 0.62 -9.06
N PHE A 93 -5.97 0.02 -9.66
CA PHE A 93 -5.21 0.62 -10.76
C PHE A 93 -5.43 -0.22 -12.02
N ASP A 94 -5.82 0.43 -13.11
CA ASP A 94 -5.96 -0.22 -14.41
C ASP A 94 -4.57 -0.44 -15.01
N VAL A 95 -4.06 -1.67 -14.90
CA VAL A 95 -2.70 -2.01 -15.31
C VAL A 95 -2.63 -3.45 -15.76
N ALA A 96 -2.10 -3.68 -16.95
CA ALA A 96 -1.88 -5.03 -17.45
C ALA A 96 -0.79 -5.75 -16.63
N PHE A 97 -1.00 -7.03 -16.34
CA PHE A 97 -0.09 -7.86 -15.55
C PHE A 97 1.37 -7.78 -16.02
N ASN A 98 1.58 -7.90 -17.33
CA ASN A 98 2.92 -7.86 -17.95
C ASN A 98 3.64 -6.52 -17.76
N SER A 99 2.92 -5.45 -17.42
CA SER A 99 3.49 -4.13 -17.17
C SER A 99 3.75 -3.85 -15.69
N LEU A 100 3.40 -4.76 -14.78
CA LEU A 100 3.62 -4.58 -13.34
C LEU A 100 5.10 -4.61 -12.96
N SER A 101 5.91 -5.44 -13.61
CA SER A 101 7.33 -5.65 -13.29
C SER A 101 8.19 -4.39 -13.41
N GLY A 102 7.75 -3.39 -14.17
CA GLY A 102 8.43 -2.10 -14.32
C GLY A 102 7.79 -0.96 -13.53
N ARG A 103 6.79 -1.25 -12.69
CA ARG A 103 6.05 -0.23 -11.94
C ARG A 103 6.44 -0.21 -10.47
N MET A 104 6.10 0.87 -9.80
CA MET A 104 6.40 1.04 -8.38
C MET A 104 5.19 1.64 -7.67
N LEU A 105 4.70 0.96 -6.63
CA LEU A 105 3.73 1.55 -5.72
C LEU A 105 4.44 2.49 -4.75
N GLN A 106 4.32 3.80 -4.99
CA GLN A 106 4.80 4.82 -4.07
C GLN A 106 3.71 5.17 -3.07
N VAL A 107 3.99 4.97 -1.79
CA VAL A 107 3.10 5.34 -0.68
C VAL A 107 3.64 6.60 -0.03
N ARG A 108 2.91 7.71 -0.16
CA ARG A 108 3.20 8.96 0.52
C ARG A 108 2.21 9.15 1.66
N HIS A 109 2.73 9.23 2.88
CA HIS A 109 1.93 9.75 3.98
C HIS A 109 1.85 11.26 3.85
N LEU A 110 0.65 11.84 3.88
CA LEU A 110 0.48 13.28 3.88
C LEU A 110 0.22 13.77 5.30
N TYR A 111 1.27 13.70 6.13
CA TYR A 111 1.44 14.62 7.24
C TYR A 111 1.89 15.94 6.65
N ARG A 112 1.50 17.08 7.23
CA ARG A 112 2.03 18.37 6.82
C ARG A 112 3.45 18.59 7.39
N CYS A 113 4.34 17.63 7.17
CA CYS A 113 5.78 17.75 7.33
C CYS A 113 6.40 16.82 6.29
N SER A 114 7.41 17.31 5.58
CA SER A 114 8.00 16.72 4.38
C SER A 114 8.60 15.33 4.62
N LEU A 115 7.76 14.30 4.53
CA LEU A 115 8.14 12.89 4.48
C LEU A 115 7.83 12.37 3.07
N ASP A 116 8.78 12.63 2.17
CA ASP A 116 8.84 11.94 0.89
C ASP A 116 9.43 10.56 1.11
N PHE A 117 8.58 9.57 1.40
CA PHE A 117 9.01 8.18 1.40
C PHE A 117 8.77 7.59 0.01
N GLU A 118 9.87 7.27 -0.69
CA GLU A 118 9.84 6.58 -1.97
C GLU A 118 10.15 5.11 -1.72
N SER A 119 9.11 4.30 -1.62
CA SER A 119 9.27 2.85 -1.53
C SER A 119 9.20 2.21 -2.91
N LYS A 120 10.26 1.46 -3.25
CA LYS A 120 10.31 0.57 -4.41
C LYS A 120 9.60 -0.74 -4.11
N PHE A 121 8.33 -0.84 -4.50
CA PHE A 121 7.62 -2.11 -4.54
C PHE A 121 6.99 -2.30 -5.92
N VAL A 122 7.75 -2.94 -6.81
CA VAL A 122 7.38 -4.19 -7.52
C VAL A 122 8.72 -4.82 -7.94
N GLU A 123 9.43 -5.46 -7.03
CA GLU A 123 10.45 -6.43 -7.43
C GLU A 123 9.91 -7.82 -7.14
N GLN A 124 9.87 -8.61 -8.19
CA GLN A 124 9.43 -10.00 -8.26
C GLN A 124 9.98 -10.86 -7.11
N LYS A 125 9.12 -11.25 -6.16
CA LYS A 125 9.20 -12.60 -5.56
C LYS A 125 8.14 -13.46 -6.22
N ASP A 126 8.48 -13.87 -7.43
CA ASP A 126 7.59 -14.26 -8.52
C ASP A 126 7.54 -15.78 -8.73
N GLU A 127 7.29 -16.48 -7.63
CA GLU A 127 7.01 -17.92 -7.65
C GLU A 127 5.57 -18.20 -7.19
N LYS A 128 5.13 -17.60 -6.08
CA LYS A 128 3.78 -17.86 -5.52
C LYS A 128 2.61 -17.34 -6.34
N LEU A 129 2.78 -16.33 -7.20
CA LEU A 129 1.69 -15.85 -8.06
C LEU A 129 1.50 -16.77 -9.28
N LYS A 130 2.51 -17.56 -9.66
CA LYS A 130 2.45 -18.57 -10.73
C LYS A 130 1.88 -19.90 -10.25
N ASP A 131 2.14 -20.27 -9.00
CA ASP A 131 1.65 -21.54 -8.44
C ASP A 131 0.12 -21.60 -8.27
N GLY A 132 -0.57 -20.46 -8.31
CA GLY A 132 -2.03 -20.40 -8.37
C GLY A 132 -2.63 -20.70 -9.76
N LEU A 133 -1.78 -20.93 -10.77
CA LEU A 133 -2.17 -21.13 -12.18
C LEU A 133 -1.86 -22.53 -12.73
N SER A 134 -1.54 -23.52 -11.88
CA SER A 134 -1.36 -24.90 -12.35
C SER A 134 -1.96 -25.93 -11.40
N SER A 135 -3.18 -26.38 -11.74
CA SER A 135 -3.78 -27.72 -11.57
C SER A 135 -5.26 -27.53 -11.93
N GLU A 136 -5.71 -27.80 -13.16
CA GLU A 136 -6.23 -29.08 -13.70
C GLU A 136 -6.96 -28.65 -15.02
N GLU A 137 -6.94 -29.26 -16.21
CA GLU A 137 -6.73 -30.63 -16.69
C GLU A 137 -6.15 -30.61 -18.13
N LYS A 138 -5.20 -31.51 -18.41
CA LYS A 138 -5.19 -32.26 -19.67
C LYS A 138 -6.08 -33.48 -19.46
N LEU A 139 -7.20 -33.58 -20.19
CA LEU A 139 -7.72 -34.88 -20.64
C LEU A 139 -8.73 -34.76 -21.80
N CYS A 140 -8.21 -34.82 -23.03
CA CYS A 140 -8.61 -35.77 -24.08
C CYS A 140 -7.59 -35.66 -25.23
#